data_AF-A0AAW8YB68-F1
#
_entry.id   AF-A0AAW8YB68-F1
#
_cell.length_a   1.000
_cell.length_b   1.000
_cell.length_c   1.000
_cell.angle_alpha   90.00
_cell.angle_beta   90.00
_cell.angle_gamma   90.00
#
_symmetry.space_group_name_H-M   'P 1'
#
loop_
_entity.id
_entity.type
_entity.pdbx_description
1 polymer ?
#
loop_
_entity_poly.entity_id
_entity_poly.type
_entity_poly.pdbx_seq_one_letter_code
_entity_poly.pdbx_strand_id
1 'polypeptide(L)'
;MRYIVTGADGKLAGRVAELMLKEVSGDQLTFTCYKMERVPKDKLKRWEDAGVRVVESNYNDKESMLKAFKGGDRLYLISGLDVGKRVQQHRNAIDAAIEMGVKHITYTSFVGARNPAYKHIFVTPDHTATEEYLESTGIDYTALRNNLYMETFMTMRAMLAFMSNNRWVTTAGEGKATLVYKNDCAKAGAASLLGKSTRKVYNIVGSESVSIRQIAEMISKRSGQKIEYVPATPEQYYDYLEALGIPHDMSGDFSKSPAPFSANDVVDNDKSVADGLLDVKSNDIEELTGDKPKTPEEVIGEFDYIWKDHITNWRQMK
;
A
#
# COMPACT_ATOMS: atom_id res chain seq x y z
N MET A 1 -26.69 3.38 5.72
CA MET A 1 -25.24 3.50 5.89
C MET A 1 -24.65 3.68 4.50
N ARG A 2 -23.87 4.72 4.23
CA ARG A 2 -23.13 4.94 2.99
C ARG A 2 -21.64 4.87 3.26
N TYR A 3 -20.91 4.20 2.38
CA TYR A 3 -19.48 3.95 2.53
C TYR A 3 -18.70 4.65 1.43
N ILE A 4 -17.58 5.25 1.82
CA ILE A 4 -16.67 5.90 0.89
C ILE A 4 -15.36 5.13 0.87
N VAL A 5 -14.86 4.79 -0.33
CA VAL A 5 -13.51 4.23 -0.51
C VAL A 5 -12.69 5.23 -1.30
N THR A 6 -11.63 5.75 -0.68
CA THR A 6 -10.74 6.71 -1.35
C THR A 6 -9.67 6.02 -2.19
N GLY A 7 -9.21 6.68 -3.27
CA GLY A 7 -8.14 6.18 -4.13
C GLY A 7 -8.44 4.83 -4.80
N ALA A 8 -9.70 4.59 -5.17
CA ALA A 8 -10.19 3.36 -5.78
C ALA A 8 -9.58 3.07 -7.17
N ASP A 9 -8.91 4.05 -7.79
CA ASP A 9 -8.06 3.89 -8.97
C ASP A 9 -6.68 3.25 -8.65
N GLY A 10 -6.32 3.13 -7.38
CA GLY A 10 -5.09 2.50 -6.93
C GLY A 10 -5.19 0.98 -6.76
N LYS A 11 -4.03 0.31 -6.65
CA LYS A 11 -3.98 -1.16 -6.57
C LYS A 11 -4.62 -1.73 -5.29
N LEU A 12 -4.40 -1.12 -4.12
CA LEU A 12 -4.95 -1.61 -2.84
C LEU A 12 -6.42 -1.20 -2.68
N ALA A 13 -6.71 0.10 -2.65
CA ALA A 13 -8.07 0.58 -2.44
C ALA A 13 -9.02 0.21 -3.57
N GLY A 14 -8.53 0.02 -4.80
CA GLY A 14 -9.32 -0.55 -5.88
C GLY A 14 -9.79 -1.97 -5.61
N ARG A 15 -9.05 -2.79 -4.84
CA ARG A 15 -9.48 -4.13 -4.40
C ARG A 15 -10.47 -4.04 -3.23
N VAL A 16 -10.28 -3.09 -2.32
CA VAL A 16 -11.26 -2.77 -1.26
C VAL A 16 -12.60 -2.38 -1.89
N ALA A 17 -12.59 -1.51 -2.90
CA ALA A 17 -13.79 -1.11 -3.64
C ALA A 17 -14.51 -2.31 -4.27
N GLU A 18 -13.78 -3.25 -4.90
CA GLU A 18 -14.38 -4.48 -5.45
C GLU A 18 -15.01 -5.38 -4.38
N LEU A 19 -14.39 -5.47 -3.20
CA LEU A 19 -14.94 -6.24 -2.09
C LEU A 19 -16.19 -5.55 -1.52
N MET A 20 -16.15 -4.23 -1.34
CA MET A 20 -17.31 -3.46 -0.87
C MET A 20 -18.50 -3.58 -1.83
N LEU A 21 -18.28 -3.61 -3.14
CA LEU A 21 -19.34 -3.76 -4.13
C LEU A 21 -20.04 -5.14 -4.08
N LYS A 22 -19.40 -6.16 -3.50
CA LYS A 22 -20.00 -7.48 -3.29
C LYS A 22 -20.90 -7.52 -2.05
N GLU A 23 -20.58 -6.70 -1.05
CA GLU A 23 -21.24 -6.72 0.27
C GLU A 23 -22.29 -5.61 0.43
N VAL A 24 -22.21 -4.56 -0.37
CA VAL A 24 -23.03 -3.35 -0.24
C VAL A 24 -23.61 -2.97 -1.60
N SER A 25 -24.89 -2.60 -1.62
CA SER A 25 -25.56 -2.08 -2.82
C SER A 25 -24.83 -0.84 -3.34
N GLY A 26 -24.65 -0.73 -4.66
CA GLY A 26 -23.83 0.34 -5.23
C GLY A 26 -24.36 1.75 -4.96
N ASP A 27 -25.68 1.93 -4.82
CA ASP A 27 -26.30 3.21 -4.43
C ASP A 27 -25.91 3.70 -3.01
N GLN A 28 -25.31 2.83 -2.21
CA GLN A 28 -24.74 3.15 -0.89
C GLN A 28 -23.22 3.33 -0.92
N LEU A 29 -22.59 3.23 -2.09
CA LEU A 29 -21.14 3.31 -2.27
C LEU A 29 -20.73 4.60 -3.00
N THR A 30 -19.66 5.21 -2.50
CA THR A 30 -18.93 6.27 -3.20
C THR A 30 -17.48 5.87 -3.34
N PHE A 31 -16.97 5.81 -4.57
CA PHE A 31 -15.56 5.54 -4.83
C PHE A 31 -14.90 6.82 -5.31
N THR A 32 -13.83 7.25 -4.64
CA THR A 32 -13.05 8.38 -5.11
C THR A 32 -11.81 7.93 -5.86
N CYS A 33 -11.41 8.69 -6.86
CA CYS A 33 -10.16 8.51 -7.59
C CYS A 33 -9.42 9.84 -7.72
N TYR A 34 -8.10 9.80 -7.93
CA TYR A 34 -7.35 11.03 -8.18
C TYR A 34 -7.73 11.67 -9.52
N LYS A 35 -7.82 10.82 -10.55
CA LYS A 35 -8.26 11.17 -11.90
C LYS A 35 -9.11 10.05 -12.49
N MET A 36 -10.23 10.40 -13.12
CA MET A 36 -11.18 9.44 -13.68
C MET A 36 -10.54 8.60 -14.78
N GLU A 37 -9.65 9.20 -15.58
CA GLU A 37 -8.91 8.52 -16.65
C GLU A 37 -8.00 7.37 -16.17
N ARG A 38 -7.65 7.34 -14.88
CA ARG A 38 -6.86 6.26 -14.27
C ARG A 38 -7.70 5.03 -13.97
N VAL A 39 -9.02 5.15 -13.94
CA VAL A 39 -9.93 4.03 -13.76
C VAL A 39 -10.14 3.35 -15.13
N PRO A 40 -9.88 2.04 -15.28
CA PRO A 40 -10.16 1.34 -16.53
C PRO A 40 -11.63 1.51 -16.93
N LYS A 41 -11.90 1.81 -18.21
CA LYS A 41 -13.25 2.15 -18.71
C LYS A 41 -14.30 1.10 -18.35
N ASP A 42 -13.97 -0.19 -18.53
CA ASP A 42 -14.89 -1.29 -18.23
C ASP A 42 -15.15 -1.42 -16.71
N LYS A 43 -14.15 -1.09 -15.88
CA LYS A 43 -14.27 -1.06 -14.43
C LYS A 43 -15.19 0.09 -13.99
N LEU A 44 -14.97 1.29 -14.54
CA LEU A 44 -15.79 2.46 -14.27
C LEU A 44 -17.25 2.21 -14.65
N LYS A 45 -17.50 1.72 -15.88
CA LYS A 45 -18.84 1.39 -16.34
C LYS A 45 -19.53 0.39 -15.43
N ARG A 46 -18.84 -0.68 -15.01
CA ARG A 46 -19.41 -1.69 -14.10
C ARG A 46 -19.77 -1.10 -12.73
N TRP A 47 -18.98 -0.17 -12.21
CA TRP A 47 -19.31 0.53 -10.97
C TRP A 47 -20.55 1.42 -11.13
N GLU A 48 -20.61 2.21 -12.20
CA GLU A 48 -21.75 3.09 -12.49
C GLU A 48 -23.04 2.30 -12.75
N ASP A 49 -22.97 1.20 -13.51
CA ASP A 49 -24.11 0.31 -13.77
C ASP A 49 -24.65 -0.35 -12.49
N ALA A 50 -23.79 -0.54 -11.48
CA ALA A 50 -24.18 -1.02 -10.15
C ALA A 50 -24.75 0.09 -9.24
N GLY A 51 -24.79 1.34 -9.71
CA GLY A 51 -25.27 2.50 -8.97
C GLY A 51 -24.23 3.21 -8.11
N VAL A 52 -22.95 2.82 -8.21
CA VAL A 52 -21.86 3.45 -7.45
C VAL A 52 -21.64 4.88 -7.92
N ARG A 53 -21.54 5.80 -6.95
CA ARG A 53 -21.11 7.17 -7.23
C ARG A 53 -19.58 7.22 -7.34
N VAL A 54 -19.04 7.36 -8.54
CA VAL A 54 -17.58 7.52 -8.76
C VAL A 54 -17.25 9.00 -8.94
N VAL A 55 -16.28 9.52 -8.18
CA VAL A 55 -15.98 10.98 -8.13
C VAL A 55 -14.48 11.23 -8.09
N GLU A 56 -13.99 12.21 -8.85
CA GLU A 56 -12.62 12.70 -8.67
C GLU A 56 -12.47 13.44 -7.33
N SER A 57 -11.40 13.13 -6.60
CA SER A 57 -11.06 13.79 -5.35
C SER A 57 -9.55 13.80 -5.15
N ASN A 58 -9.02 14.94 -4.72
CA ASN A 58 -7.59 15.17 -4.54
C ASN A 58 -7.32 15.60 -3.10
N TYR A 59 -6.38 14.96 -2.42
CA TYR A 59 -6.05 15.30 -1.03
C TYR A 59 -5.42 16.69 -0.86
N ASN A 60 -4.94 17.30 -1.95
CA ASN A 60 -4.50 18.71 -1.97
C ASN A 60 -5.67 19.70 -2.15
N ASP A 61 -6.89 19.22 -2.44
CA ASP A 61 -8.10 20.03 -2.64
C ASP A 61 -9.19 19.58 -1.67
N LYS A 62 -9.27 20.26 -0.52
CA LYS A 62 -10.29 19.98 0.50
C LYS A 62 -11.72 20.15 -0.04
N GLU A 63 -11.97 21.07 -0.96
CA GLU A 63 -13.30 21.29 -1.51
C GLU A 63 -13.76 20.08 -2.36
N SER A 64 -12.85 19.48 -3.13
CA SER A 64 -13.13 18.23 -3.85
C SER A 64 -13.54 17.10 -2.89
N MET A 65 -12.87 17.00 -1.73
CA MET A 65 -13.17 16.01 -0.70
C MET A 65 -14.52 16.26 -0.02
N LEU A 66 -14.85 17.51 0.30
CA LEU A 66 -16.17 17.85 0.86
C LEU A 66 -17.30 17.43 -0.10
N LYS A 67 -17.14 17.69 -1.40
CA LYS A 67 -18.12 17.25 -2.43
C LYS A 67 -18.21 15.73 -2.52
N ALA A 68 -17.07 15.04 -2.46
CA ALA A 68 -17.02 13.58 -2.55
C ALA A 68 -17.62 12.91 -1.32
N PHE A 69 -17.35 13.42 -0.11
CA PHE A 69 -17.72 12.78 1.14
C PHE A 69 -19.14 13.09 1.62
N LYS A 70 -19.84 14.02 0.97
CA LYS A 70 -21.20 14.41 1.31
C LYS A 70 -22.15 13.20 1.42
N GLY A 71 -22.75 13.04 2.60
CA GLY A 71 -23.72 11.98 2.91
C GLY A 71 -23.09 10.62 3.21
N GLY A 72 -21.76 10.53 3.32
CA GLY A 72 -21.06 9.33 3.76
C GLY A 72 -21.11 9.15 5.27
N ASP A 73 -21.30 7.91 5.71
CA ASP A 73 -21.28 7.56 7.13
C ASP A 73 -19.91 7.01 7.55
N ARG A 74 -19.21 6.32 6.65
CA ARG A 74 -17.92 5.66 6.94
C ARG A 74 -16.94 5.81 5.78
N LEU A 75 -15.68 6.03 6.09
CA LEU A 75 -14.62 6.32 5.13
C LEU A 75 -13.49 5.30 5.25
N TYR A 76 -13.08 4.72 4.13
CA TYR A 76 -11.78 4.09 3.98
C TYR A 76 -10.79 5.11 3.40
N LEU A 77 -9.87 5.56 4.24
CA LEU A 77 -8.80 6.49 3.91
C LEU A 77 -7.53 5.70 3.57
N ILE A 78 -7.25 5.55 2.28
CA ILE A 78 -5.95 5.05 1.81
C ILE A 78 -4.90 6.15 2.01
N SER A 79 -3.71 5.78 2.47
CA SER A 79 -2.63 6.75 2.64
C SER A 79 -2.17 7.29 1.28
N GLY A 80 -1.95 8.60 1.20
CA GLY A 80 -1.36 9.27 0.04
C GLY A 80 0.09 8.82 -0.21
N LEU A 81 0.61 9.15 -1.40
CA LEU A 81 1.96 8.74 -1.82
C LEU A 81 3.02 9.84 -1.58
N ASP A 82 2.62 11.10 -1.48
CA ASP A 82 3.52 12.26 -1.46
C ASP A 82 4.17 12.49 -0.08
N VAL A 83 5.15 11.67 0.31
CA VAL A 83 5.91 11.85 1.58
C VAL A 83 6.40 13.30 1.69
N GLY A 84 6.17 13.94 2.84
CA GLY A 84 6.45 15.36 3.09
C GLY A 84 5.26 16.31 2.85
N LYS A 85 4.31 15.97 1.97
CA LYS A 85 3.00 16.66 1.84
C LYS A 85 1.86 15.84 2.45
N ARG A 86 2.09 14.54 2.62
CA ARG A 86 1.13 13.51 3.02
C ARG A 86 0.41 13.84 4.33
N VAL A 87 1.11 14.39 5.33
CA VAL A 87 0.49 14.76 6.61
C VAL A 87 -0.62 15.80 6.41
N GLN A 88 -0.37 16.86 5.63
CA GLN A 88 -1.39 17.87 5.36
C GLN A 88 -2.52 17.32 4.49
N GLN A 89 -2.19 16.48 3.50
CA GLN A 89 -3.16 15.77 2.67
C GLN A 89 -4.12 14.91 3.52
N HIS A 90 -3.58 14.14 4.47
CA HIS A 90 -4.39 13.32 5.37
C HIS A 90 -5.23 14.18 6.32
N ARG A 91 -4.68 15.27 6.86
CA ARG A 91 -5.45 16.22 7.69
C ARG A 91 -6.64 16.77 6.93
N ASN A 92 -6.44 17.24 5.70
CA ASN A 92 -7.52 17.74 4.85
C ASN A 92 -8.62 16.68 4.63
N ALA A 93 -8.23 15.42 4.40
CA ALA A 93 -9.18 14.32 4.20
C ALA A 93 -9.97 13.98 5.46
N ILE A 94 -9.30 13.92 6.61
CA ILE A 94 -9.91 13.67 7.92
C ILE A 94 -10.89 14.80 8.27
N ASP A 95 -10.47 16.06 8.09
CA ASP A 95 -11.32 17.22 8.36
C ASP A 95 -12.55 17.25 7.45
N ALA A 96 -12.37 16.99 6.15
CA ALA A 96 -13.48 16.94 5.22
C ALA A 96 -14.47 15.80 5.56
N ALA A 97 -13.97 14.67 6.03
CA ALA A 97 -14.80 13.56 6.47
C ALA A 97 -15.65 13.95 7.69
N ILE A 98 -15.02 14.53 8.72
CA ILE A 98 -15.70 15.01 9.93
C ILE A 98 -16.76 16.06 9.57
N GLU A 99 -16.39 17.04 8.73
CA GLU A 99 -17.27 18.13 8.30
C GLU A 99 -18.50 17.62 7.53
N MET A 100 -18.33 16.57 6.72
CA MET A 100 -19.42 15.92 5.99
C MET A 100 -20.21 14.91 6.82
N GLY A 101 -19.87 14.77 8.11
CA GLY A 101 -20.62 13.97 9.07
C GLY A 101 -20.22 12.50 9.13
N VAL A 102 -19.11 12.10 8.51
CA VAL A 102 -18.56 10.74 8.62
C VAL A 102 -18.35 10.39 10.10
N LYS A 103 -18.80 9.20 10.48
CA LYS A 103 -18.76 8.71 11.86
C LYS A 103 -17.62 7.75 12.12
N HIS A 104 -17.07 7.10 11.09
CA HIS A 104 -15.94 6.18 11.26
C HIS A 104 -14.94 6.26 10.10
N ILE A 105 -13.64 6.26 10.42
CA ILE A 105 -12.55 6.21 9.45
C ILE A 105 -11.72 4.94 9.62
N THR A 106 -11.70 4.06 8.60
CA THR A 106 -10.64 3.04 8.47
C THR A 106 -9.46 3.67 7.75
N TYR A 107 -8.29 3.74 8.38
CA TYR A 107 -7.08 4.34 7.82
C TYR A 107 -6.01 3.26 7.55
N THR A 108 -5.40 3.28 6.36
CA THR A 108 -4.21 2.45 6.10
C THR A 108 -2.95 3.14 6.62
N SER A 109 -2.40 2.57 7.68
CA SER A 109 -1.16 3.00 8.31
C SER A 109 -0.01 2.03 7.95
N PHE A 110 1.10 2.16 8.66
CA PHE A 110 2.31 1.35 8.49
C PHE A 110 2.74 0.72 9.81
N VAL A 111 3.30 -0.50 9.76
CA VAL A 111 3.81 -1.21 10.94
C VAL A 111 4.81 -0.35 11.70
N GLY A 112 4.64 -0.29 13.02
CA GLY A 112 5.52 0.50 13.89
C GLY A 112 5.24 2.01 13.91
N ALA A 113 4.16 2.49 13.26
CA ALA A 113 3.66 3.83 13.56
C ALA A 113 3.48 4.04 15.08
N ARG A 114 3.87 5.22 15.58
CA ARG A 114 3.96 5.56 17.02
C ARG A 114 5.00 4.79 17.84
N ASN A 115 5.81 3.91 17.23
CA ASN A 115 6.95 3.30 17.89
C ASN A 115 8.25 4.07 17.54
N PRO A 116 8.97 4.65 18.53
CA PRO A 116 10.20 5.39 18.28
C PRO A 116 11.27 4.60 17.51
N ALA A 117 11.29 3.26 17.64
CA ALA A 117 12.23 2.41 16.91
C ALA A 117 12.07 2.50 15.38
N TYR A 118 10.90 2.88 14.89
CA TYR A 118 10.57 2.95 13.45
C TYR A 118 10.65 4.39 12.92
N LYS A 119 11.03 5.38 13.73
CA LYS A 119 11.04 6.80 13.35
C LYS A 119 11.96 7.11 12.18
N HIS A 120 12.99 6.30 11.98
CA HIS A 120 13.96 6.45 10.89
C HIS A 120 13.44 5.90 9.55
N ILE A 121 12.36 5.12 9.53
CA ILE A 121 11.80 4.59 8.28
C ILE A 121 11.07 5.71 7.55
N PHE A 122 11.50 6.03 6.33
CA PHE A 122 11.04 7.16 5.51
C PHE A 122 9.54 7.51 5.62
N VAL A 123 8.64 6.52 5.60
CA VAL A 123 7.18 6.74 5.62
C VAL A 123 6.57 6.81 7.02
N THR A 124 7.22 6.26 8.05
CA THR A 124 6.63 6.08 9.39
C THR A 124 6.32 7.38 10.13
N PRO A 125 7.13 8.47 10.02
CA PRO A 125 6.78 9.76 10.61
C PRO A 125 5.42 10.29 10.15
N ASP A 126 5.11 10.19 8.85
CA ASP A 126 3.84 10.67 8.30
C ASP A 126 2.65 9.83 8.79
N HIS A 127 2.83 8.51 8.88
CA HIS A 127 1.82 7.60 9.44
C HIS A 127 1.60 7.85 10.94
N THR A 128 2.66 8.09 11.70
CA THR A 128 2.60 8.46 13.12
C THR A 128 1.80 9.75 13.31
N ALA A 129 2.14 10.81 12.56
CA ALA A 129 1.43 12.08 12.61
C ALA A 129 -0.06 11.96 12.22
N THR A 130 -0.39 11.04 11.30
CA THR A 130 -1.78 10.79 10.88
C THR A 130 -2.57 10.06 11.96
N GLU A 131 -2.00 9.03 12.58
CA GLU A 131 -2.64 8.32 13.69
C GLU A 131 -2.86 9.23 14.91
N GLU A 132 -1.86 10.05 15.25
CA GLU A 132 -1.99 11.06 16.31
C GLU A 132 -3.08 12.09 15.98
N TYR A 133 -3.19 12.50 14.70
CA TYR A 133 -4.24 13.42 14.31
C TYR A 133 -5.63 12.80 14.43
N LEU A 134 -5.83 11.57 13.93
CA LEU A 134 -7.08 10.83 14.09
C LEU A 134 -7.49 10.76 15.57
N GLU A 135 -6.56 10.37 16.45
CA GLU A 135 -6.79 10.32 17.89
C GLU A 135 -7.20 11.69 18.45
N SER A 136 -6.49 12.76 18.08
CA SER A 136 -6.76 14.12 18.56
C SER A 136 -8.13 14.68 18.15
N THR A 137 -8.68 14.23 17.02
CA THR A 137 -10.00 14.69 16.53
C THR A 137 -11.17 14.09 17.32
N GLY A 138 -10.94 12.99 18.04
CA GLY A 138 -11.99 12.26 18.75
C GLY A 138 -12.96 11.48 17.84
N ILE A 139 -12.77 11.49 16.51
CA ILE A 139 -13.54 10.66 15.59
C ILE A 139 -13.28 9.18 15.89
N ASP A 140 -14.29 8.36 15.67
CA ASP A 140 -14.12 6.92 15.68
C ASP A 140 -13.28 6.46 14.49
N TYR A 141 -12.24 5.66 14.74
CA TYR A 141 -11.34 5.20 13.69
C TYR A 141 -10.88 3.76 13.91
N THR A 142 -10.31 3.18 12.87
CA THR A 142 -9.54 1.93 12.93
C THR A 142 -8.28 2.15 12.09
N ALA A 143 -7.09 1.91 12.66
CA ALA A 143 -5.85 2.00 11.91
C ALA A 143 -5.36 0.60 11.51
N LEU A 144 -5.10 0.41 10.23
CA LEU A 144 -4.60 -0.83 9.65
C LEU A 144 -3.13 -0.63 9.29
N ARG A 145 -2.23 -1.01 10.18
CA ARG A 145 -0.79 -0.91 10.01
C ARG A 145 -0.29 -2.02 9.09
N ASN A 146 -0.27 -1.74 7.80
CA ASN A 146 0.19 -2.70 6.79
C ASN A 146 1.72 -2.84 6.87
N ASN A 147 2.20 -4.08 6.76
CA ASN A 147 3.62 -4.35 6.52
C ASN A 147 3.96 -4.16 5.03
N LEU A 148 5.22 -4.38 4.65
CA LEU A 148 5.66 -4.32 3.27
C LEU A 148 4.91 -5.33 2.40
N TYR A 149 4.53 -4.89 1.20
CA TYR A 149 3.71 -5.69 0.30
C TYR A 149 4.54 -6.73 -0.46
N MET A 150 4.09 -7.99 -0.49
CA MET A 150 4.71 -9.04 -1.29
C MET A 150 4.84 -8.64 -2.76
N GLU A 151 3.82 -7.96 -3.30
CA GLU A 151 3.82 -7.49 -4.69
C GLU A 151 4.98 -6.55 -5.00
N THR A 152 5.46 -5.74 -4.05
CA THR A 152 6.62 -4.87 -4.30
C THR A 152 7.84 -5.71 -4.68
N PHE A 153 8.09 -6.79 -3.94
CA PHE A 153 9.22 -7.68 -4.17
C PHE A 153 9.03 -8.52 -5.43
N MET A 154 7.86 -9.14 -5.59
CA MET A 154 7.58 -10.04 -6.72
C MET A 154 7.37 -9.32 -8.05
N THR A 155 7.17 -7.99 -8.04
CA THR A 155 7.04 -7.18 -9.26
C THR A 155 8.21 -6.23 -9.45
N MET A 156 8.18 -5.04 -8.84
CA MET A 156 9.13 -3.97 -9.12
C MET A 156 10.56 -4.36 -8.78
N ARG A 157 10.79 -5.03 -7.64
CA ARG A 157 12.14 -5.42 -7.22
C ARG A 157 12.70 -6.54 -8.10
N ALA A 158 11.88 -7.53 -8.43
CA ALA A 158 12.20 -8.56 -9.41
C ALA A 158 12.56 -7.96 -10.78
N MET A 159 11.74 -7.02 -11.27
CA MET A 159 11.99 -6.27 -12.50
C MET A 159 13.34 -5.56 -12.47
N LEU A 160 13.68 -4.83 -11.39
CA LEU A 160 14.99 -4.17 -11.28
C LEU A 160 16.13 -5.19 -11.35
N ALA A 161 15.99 -6.36 -10.71
CA ALA A 161 16.99 -7.41 -10.76
C ALA A 161 17.18 -7.93 -12.19
N PHE A 162 16.10 -8.24 -12.92
CA PHE A 162 16.17 -8.69 -14.32
C PHE A 162 16.79 -7.63 -15.24
N MET A 163 16.50 -6.34 -15.02
CA MET A 163 17.13 -5.24 -15.74
C MET A 163 18.62 -5.07 -15.42
N SER A 164 19.09 -5.64 -14.30
CA SER A 164 20.44 -5.48 -13.77
C SER A 164 21.28 -6.75 -13.92
N ASN A 165 21.13 -7.47 -15.04
CA ASN A 165 21.82 -8.74 -15.30
C ASN A 165 21.52 -9.80 -14.23
N ASN A 166 20.25 -9.88 -13.80
CA ASN A 166 19.76 -10.78 -12.75
C ASN A 166 20.41 -10.56 -11.37
N ARG A 167 20.88 -9.35 -11.07
CA ARG A 167 21.46 -9.01 -9.76
C ARG A 167 20.43 -8.32 -8.89
N TRP A 168 20.06 -8.98 -7.80
CA TRP A 168 19.19 -8.41 -6.76
C TRP A 168 20.05 -7.68 -5.72
N VAL A 169 20.23 -6.37 -5.91
CA VAL A 169 20.98 -5.50 -4.99
C VAL A 169 20.07 -5.03 -3.85
N THR A 170 20.53 -5.11 -2.60
CA THR A 170 19.70 -4.80 -1.42
C THR A 170 20.53 -4.59 -0.15
N THR A 171 20.02 -3.79 0.79
CA THR A 171 20.59 -3.59 2.13
C THR A 171 19.98 -4.51 3.20
N ALA A 172 19.07 -5.42 2.82
CA ALA A 172 18.33 -6.25 3.78
C ALA A 172 19.14 -7.40 4.39
N GLY A 173 20.30 -7.74 3.81
CA GLY A 173 21.13 -8.85 4.26
C GLY A 173 20.33 -10.15 4.39
N GLU A 174 20.44 -10.82 5.54
CA GLU A 174 19.65 -12.03 5.84
C GLU A 174 18.44 -11.75 6.73
N GLY A 175 18.10 -10.47 6.90
CA GLY A 175 16.94 -10.02 7.67
C GLY A 175 15.64 -10.60 7.12
N LYS A 176 14.64 -10.68 7.99
CA LYS A 176 13.33 -11.24 7.66
C LYS A 176 12.21 -10.23 7.90
N ALA A 177 11.13 -10.43 7.19
CA ALA A 177 9.90 -9.68 7.37
C ALA A 177 8.69 -10.58 7.16
N THR A 178 7.59 -10.21 7.80
CA THR A 178 6.26 -10.79 7.55
C THR A 178 5.58 -10.01 6.43
N LEU A 179 6.07 -10.19 5.20
CA LEU A 179 5.55 -9.51 4.00
C LEU A 179 4.08 -9.85 3.79
N VAL A 180 3.24 -8.85 3.47
CA VAL A 180 1.79 -9.04 3.39
C VAL A 180 1.27 -8.93 1.95
N TYR A 181 0.33 -9.79 1.59
CA TYR A 181 -0.33 -9.76 0.29
C TYR A 181 -1.39 -8.64 0.25
N LYS A 182 -1.39 -7.75 -0.76
CA LYS A 182 -2.34 -6.63 -0.78
C LYS A 182 -3.80 -7.09 -0.87
N ASN A 183 -4.11 -8.28 -1.39
CA ASN A 183 -5.49 -8.80 -1.35
C ASN A 183 -5.95 -9.09 0.08
N ASP A 184 -5.07 -9.61 0.94
CA ASP A 184 -5.40 -9.80 2.36
C ASP A 184 -5.53 -8.45 3.08
N CYS A 185 -4.68 -7.47 2.73
CA CYS A 185 -4.86 -6.09 3.20
C CYS A 185 -6.21 -5.50 2.75
N ALA A 186 -6.65 -5.80 1.52
CA ALA A 186 -7.91 -5.32 1.00
C ALA A 186 -9.11 -5.97 1.72
N LYS A 187 -9.03 -7.28 2.01
CA LYS A 187 -10.03 -7.98 2.83
C LYS A 187 -10.12 -7.38 4.23
N ALA A 188 -8.99 -7.18 4.91
CA ALA A 188 -8.95 -6.52 6.21
C ALA A 188 -9.52 -5.08 6.15
N GLY A 189 -9.21 -4.35 5.08
CA GLY A 189 -9.75 -3.02 4.81
C GLY A 189 -11.28 -2.99 4.68
N ALA A 190 -11.83 -3.87 3.84
CA ALA A 190 -13.28 -4.00 3.66
C ALA A 190 -13.98 -4.48 4.93
N ALA A 191 -13.43 -5.49 5.61
CA ALA A 191 -13.96 -6.02 6.86
C ALA A 191 -13.97 -4.96 7.98
N SER A 192 -12.90 -4.18 8.13
CA SER A 192 -12.85 -3.04 9.06
C SER A 192 -13.88 -1.97 8.72
N LEU A 193 -14.04 -1.65 7.42
CA LEU A 193 -14.99 -0.64 6.97
C LEU A 193 -16.46 -1.06 7.19
N LEU A 194 -16.77 -2.36 7.06
CA LEU A 194 -18.10 -2.92 7.29
C LEU A 194 -18.38 -3.20 8.78
N GLY A 195 -17.35 -3.65 9.51
CA GLY A 195 -17.42 -4.12 10.89
C GLY A 195 -17.66 -3.01 11.91
N LYS A 196 -17.69 -3.31 13.20
CA LYS A 196 -17.93 -2.28 14.24
C LYS A 196 -16.75 -1.31 14.34
N SER A 197 -17.03 -0.05 14.67
CA SER A 197 -15.98 0.88 15.13
C SER A 197 -15.39 0.35 16.43
N THR A 198 -14.06 0.23 16.51
CA THR A 198 -13.38 -0.36 17.68
C THR A 198 -12.30 0.55 18.28
N ARG A 199 -11.94 1.69 17.65
CA ARG A 199 -10.73 2.48 17.99
C ARG A 199 -9.46 1.62 18.12
N LYS A 200 -9.47 0.44 17.50
CA LYS A 200 -8.35 -0.50 17.53
C LYS A 200 -7.35 -0.17 16.43
N VAL A 201 -6.12 -0.59 16.70
CA VAL A 201 -5.03 -0.62 15.74
C VAL A 201 -4.73 -2.08 15.45
N TYR A 202 -4.66 -2.44 14.18
CA TYR A 202 -4.38 -3.79 13.71
C TYR A 202 -3.09 -3.81 12.90
N ASN A 203 -2.19 -4.75 13.19
CA ASN A 203 -1.00 -5.02 12.39
C ASN A 203 -1.34 -6.02 11.29
N ILE A 204 -1.42 -5.52 10.06
CA ILE A 204 -1.79 -6.28 8.87
C ILE A 204 -0.50 -6.81 8.24
N VAL A 205 -0.14 -8.04 8.63
CA VAL A 205 1.15 -8.69 8.35
C VAL A 205 0.95 -10.04 7.66
N GLY A 206 1.99 -10.53 6.97
CA GLY A 206 2.00 -11.88 6.44
C GLY A 206 2.07 -12.97 7.51
N SER A 207 1.78 -14.20 7.11
CA SER A 207 1.78 -15.37 8.01
C SER A 207 3.18 -15.96 8.24
N GLU A 208 4.16 -15.62 7.42
CA GLU A 208 5.50 -16.21 7.44
C GLU A 208 6.62 -15.17 7.57
N SER A 209 7.63 -15.49 8.37
CA SER A 209 8.89 -14.74 8.47
C SER A 209 9.82 -15.16 7.33
N VAL A 210 9.96 -14.30 6.32
CA VAL A 210 10.70 -14.58 5.08
C VAL A 210 11.76 -13.52 4.82
N SER A 211 12.93 -13.95 4.37
CA SER A 211 14.01 -13.06 3.92
C SER A 211 13.83 -12.64 2.46
N ILE A 212 14.39 -11.49 2.09
CA ILE A 212 14.40 -11.06 0.68
C ILE A 212 15.19 -12.06 -0.19
N ARG A 213 16.22 -12.72 0.35
CA ARG A 213 16.94 -13.80 -0.32
C ARG A 213 16.00 -14.94 -0.71
N GLN A 214 15.18 -15.41 0.23
CA GLN A 214 14.20 -16.48 -0.04
C GLN A 214 13.19 -16.06 -1.12
N ILE A 215 12.74 -14.80 -1.14
CA ILE A 215 11.89 -14.28 -2.21
C ILE A 215 12.63 -14.31 -3.57
N ALA A 216 13.89 -13.85 -3.62
CA ALA A 216 14.70 -13.88 -4.83
C ALA A 216 14.93 -15.32 -5.34
N GLU A 217 15.14 -16.29 -4.43
CA GLU A 217 15.26 -17.71 -4.76
C GLU A 217 13.96 -18.31 -5.31
N MET A 218 12.81 -17.98 -4.71
CA MET A 218 11.50 -18.39 -5.22
C MET A 218 11.27 -17.87 -6.64
N ILE A 219 11.58 -16.60 -6.89
CA ILE A 219 11.47 -15.98 -8.23
C ILE A 219 12.46 -16.63 -9.19
N SER A 220 13.70 -16.90 -8.77
CA SER A 220 14.72 -17.55 -9.60
C SER A 220 14.27 -18.94 -10.05
N LYS A 221 13.79 -19.77 -9.10
CA LYS A 221 13.24 -21.10 -9.39
C LYS A 221 12.08 -21.03 -10.38
N ARG A 222 11.17 -20.08 -10.19
CA ARG A 222 9.93 -19.97 -10.97
C ARG A 222 10.13 -19.38 -12.36
N SER A 223 11.06 -18.42 -12.49
CA SER A 223 11.41 -17.80 -13.77
C SER A 223 12.36 -18.65 -14.61
N GLY A 224 13.05 -19.62 -14.00
CA GLY A 224 14.11 -20.40 -14.66
C GLY A 224 15.40 -19.59 -14.89
N GLN A 225 15.46 -18.35 -14.40
CA GLN A 225 16.62 -17.47 -14.52
C GLN A 225 17.35 -17.40 -13.19
N LYS A 226 18.68 -17.55 -13.21
CA LYS A 226 19.50 -17.46 -12.01
C LYS A 226 19.57 -16.00 -11.54
N ILE A 227 18.97 -15.71 -10.40
CA ILE A 227 19.10 -14.41 -9.73
C ILE A 227 20.23 -14.48 -8.71
N GLU A 228 21.21 -13.60 -8.83
CA GLU A 228 22.26 -13.40 -7.85
C GLU A 228 21.77 -12.45 -6.76
N TYR A 229 21.77 -12.90 -5.50
CA TYR A 229 21.47 -12.04 -4.36
C TYR A 229 22.74 -11.30 -3.94
N VAL A 230 22.71 -9.97 -4.00
CA VAL A 230 23.88 -9.10 -3.80
C VAL A 230 23.62 -8.17 -2.60
N PRO A 231 24.06 -8.53 -1.39
CA PRO A 231 24.08 -7.62 -0.26
C PRO A 231 24.95 -6.40 -0.57
N ALA A 232 24.47 -5.21 -0.18
CA ALA A 232 25.14 -3.94 -0.41
C ALA A 232 25.11 -3.06 0.85
N THR A 233 26.08 -2.15 0.94
CA THR A 233 26.00 -1.00 1.85
C THR A 233 24.91 -0.03 1.39
N PRO A 234 24.37 0.83 2.28
CA PRO A 234 23.43 1.88 1.88
C PRO A 234 23.94 2.72 0.72
N GLU A 235 25.20 3.16 0.76
CA GLU A 235 25.83 3.99 -0.27
C GLU A 235 25.82 3.29 -1.63
N GLN A 236 26.29 2.04 -1.68
CA GLN A 236 26.26 1.22 -2.90
C GLN A 236 24.84 1.03 -3.42
N TYR A 237 23.85 0.98 -2.52
CA TYR A 237 22.48 0.78 -2.94
C TYR A 237 21.86 2.05 -3.53
N TYR A 238 22.14 3.21 -2.94
CA TYR A 238 21.78 4.50 -3.52
C TYR A 238 22.40 4.66 -4.91
N ASP A 239 23.70 4.39 -5.08
CA ASP A 239 24.38 4.47 -6.38
C ASP A 239 23.71 3.57 -7.43
N TYR A 240 23.32 2.35 -7.03
CA TYR A 240 22.61 1.41 -7.89
C TYR A 240 21.23 1.95 -8.33
N LEU A 241 20.45 2.50 -7.40
CA LEU A 241 19.12 3.03 -7.69
C LEU A 241 19.21 4.30 -8.57
N GLU A 242 20.18 5.17 -8.30
CA GLU A 242 20.46 6.36 -9.11
C GLU A 242 20.85 5.98 -10.55
N ALA A 243 21.69 4.97 -10.73
CA ALA A 243 22.08 4.47 -12.06
C ALA A 243 20.88 3.93 -12.86
N LEU A 244 19.82 3.48 -12.18
CA LEU A 244 18.55 3.08 -12.79
C LEU A 244 17.58 4.24 -13.01
N GLY A 245 17.97 5.48 -12.65
CA GLY A 245 17.14 6.67 -12.77
C GLY A 245 16.06 6.79 -11.70
N ILE A 246 16.20 6.07 -10.57
CA ILE A 246 15.28 6.17 -9.44
C ILE A 246 15.69 7.38 -8.60
N PRO A 247 14.80 8.37 -8.39
CA PRO A 247 15.15 9.56 -7.64
C PRO A 247 15.32 9.25 -6.14
N HIS A 248 16.14 10.07 -5.49
CA HIS A 248 16.42 9.94 -4.05
C HIS A 248 15.16 10.06 -3.19
N ASP A 249 14.25 10.98 -3.55
CA ASP A 249 13.03 11.33 -2.82
C ASP A 249 11.79 11.44 -3.73
N MET A 250 10.61 11.43 -3.12
CA MET A 250 9.31 11.48 -3.82
C MET A 250 9.06 12.80 -4.60
N SER A 251 9.84 13.85 -4.36
CA SER A 251 9.78 15.10 -5.13
C SER A 251 10.70 15.11 -6.36
N GLY A 252 11.48 14.05 -6.60
CA GLY A 252 12.39 13.96 -7.74
C GLY A 252 11.69 13.69 -9.08
N ASP A 253 12.47 13.65 -10.16
CA ASP A 253 11.96 13.36 -11.50
C ASP A 253 11.78 11.86 -11.74
N PHE A 254 10.53 11.41 -11.87
CA PHE A 254 10.16 10.03 -12.18
C PHE A 254 9.95 9.78 -13.69
N SER A 255 10.28 10.73 -14.56
CA SER A 255 10.11 10.59 -16.02
C SER A 255 10.92 9.39 -16.56
N LYS A 256 12.13 9.21 -16.04
CA LYS A 256 13.07 8.12 -16.39
C LYS A 256 13.03 6.93 -15.44
N SER A 257 12.38 7.05 -14.29
CA SER A 257 12.37 5.99 -13.28
C SER A 257 11.59 4.74 -13.75
N PRO A 258 12.16 3.53 -13.62
CA PRO A 258 11.47 2.28 -13.90
C PRO A 258 10.44 1.91 -12.83
N ALA A 259 10.51 2.53 -11.64
CA ALA A 259 9.63 2.26 -10.50
C ALA A 259 9.03 3.54 -9.88
N PRO A 260 7.86 3.48 -9.23
CA PRO A 260 7.18 4.64 -8.66
C PRO A 260 7.54 4.88 -7.18
N PHE A 261 8.69 4.39 -6.71
CA PHE A 261 9.20 4.62 -5.34
C PHE A 261 10.50 5.42 -5.40
N SER A 262 10.82 6.07 -4.29
CA SER A 262 12.10 6.78 -4.12
C SER A 262 13.18 5.87 -3.52
N ALA A 263 14.45 6.25 -3.66
CA ALA A 263 15.56 5.49 -3.10
C ALA A 263 15.49 5.41 -1.57
N ASN A 264 15.17 6.52 -0.88
CA ASN A 264 15.01 6.54 0.57
C ASN A 264 13.98 5.51 1.07
N ASP A 265 12.84 5.42 0.40
CA ASP A 265 11.80 4.46 0.77
C ASP A 265 12.33 3.01 0.74
N VAL A 266 13.00 2.61 -0.34
CA VAL A 266 13.47 1.22 -0.45
C VAL A 266 14.73 0.91 0.36
N VAL A 267 15.64 1.87 0.53
CA VAL A 267 16.85 1.68 1.34
C VAL A 267 16.50 1.54 2.82
N ASP A 268 15.61 2.39 3.35
CA ASP A 268 15.17 2.34 4.75
C ASP A 268 14.33 1.09 5.02
N ASN A 269 13.44 0.71 4.10
CA ASN A 269 12.65 -0.50 4.23
C ASN A 269 13.55 -1.75 4.30
N ASP A 270 14.50 -1.89 3.36
CA ASP A 270 15.46 -2.99 3.38
C ASP A 270 16.31 -2.99 4.66
N LYS A 271 16.81 -1.82 5.08
CA LYS A 271 17.57 -1.70 6.34
C LYS A 271 16.73 -2.13 7.56
N SER A 272 15.45 -1.79 7.57
CA SER A 272 14.51 -2.19 8.62
C SER A 272 14.22 -3.68 8.62
N VAL A 273 14.24 -4.32 7.45
CA VAL A 273 14.24 -5.79 7.33
C VAL A 273 15.51 -6.37 7.95
N ALA A 274 16.69 -5.81 7.63
CA ALA A 274 17.97 -6.25 8.21
C ALA A 274 17.99 -6.15 9.75
N ASP A 275 17.38 -5.10 10.30
CA ASP A 275 17.31 -4.85 11.74
C ASP A 275 16.20 -5.67 12.44
N GLY A 276 15.42 -6.47 11.71
CA GLY A 276 14.36 -7.30 12.25
C GLY A 276 13.10 -6.54 12.67
N LEU A 277 12.98 -5.25 12.33
CA LEU A 277 11.83 -4.42 12.70
C LEU A 277 10.55 -4.81 11.95
N LEU A 278 10.68 -5.49 10.80
CA LEU A 278 9.55 -5.85 9.95
C LEU A 278 9.12 -7.33 10.07
N ASP A 279 9.77 -8.10 10.96
CA ASP A 279 9.38 -9.48 11.31
C ASP A 279 8.33 -9.48 12.44
N VAL A 280 7.16 -8.90 12.15
CA VAL A 280 6.10 -8.67 13.14
C VAL A 280 5.04 -9.77 13.05
N LYS A 281 4.80 -10.47 14.15
CA LYS A 281 3.76 -11.50 14.23
C LYS A 281 2.43 -10.89 14.66
N SER A 282 1.37 -11.21 13.94
CA SER A 282 0.00 -10.87 14.32
C SER A 282 -1.01 -11.84 13.71
N ASN A 283 -2.16 -11.98 14.37
CA ASN A 283 -3.33 -12.72 13.87
C ASN A 283 -4.46 -11.77 13.42
N ASP A 284 -4.19 -10.47 13.32
CA ASP A 284 -5.23 -9.45 13.11
C ASP A 284 -5.99 -9.59 11.78
N ILE A 285 -5.34 -10.09 10.72
CA ILE A 285 -6.04 -10.41 9.47
C ILE A 285 -7.06 -11.53 9.69
N GLU A 286 -6.71 -12.57 10.44
CA GLU A 286 -7.61 -13.68 10.77
C GLU A 286 -8.74 -13.20 11.71
N GLU A 287 -8.44 -12.32 12.69
CA GLU A 287 -9.49 -11.68 13.52
C GLU A 287 -10.50 -10.88 12.68
N LEU A 288 -10.01 -10.10 11.71
CA LEU A 288 -10.87 -9.24 10.89
C LEU A 288 -11.64 -9.99 9.82
N THR A 289 -11.02 -11.00 9.20
CA THR A 289 -11.53 -11.61 7.95
C THR A 289 -11.98 -13.06 8.09
N GLY A 290 -11.54 -13.76 9.14
CA GLY A 290 -11.69 -15.21 9.29
C GLY A 290 -10.74 -16.04 8.41
N ASP A 291 -9.97 -15.39 7.52
CA ASP A 291 -8.99 -16.04 6.65
C ASP A 291 -7.58 -15.89 7.21
N LYS A 292 -6.74 -16.92 7.02
CA LYS A 292 -5.30 -16.80 7.25
C LYS A 292 -4.64 -16.01 6.11
N PRO A 293 -3.63 -15.17 6.40
CA PRO A 293 -2.86 -14.48 5.37
C PRO A 293 -2.18 -15.47 4.43
N LYS A 294 -2.20 -15.15 3.13
CA LYS A 294 -1.52 -15.93 2.10
C LYS A 294 -0.01 -15.88 2.28
N THR A 295 0.64 -16.99 1.96
CA THR A 295 2.09 -17.15 1.93
C THR A 295 2.68 -16.66 0.60
N PRO A 296 3.98 -16.31 0.54
CA PRO A 296 4.64 -15.97 -0.71
C PRO A 296 4.52 -17.06 -1.78
N GLU A 297 4.64 -18.34 -1.42
CA GLU A 297 4.56 -19.47 -2.35
C GLU A 297 3.17 -19.59 -2.99
N GLU A 298 2.10 -19.30 -2.24
CA GLU A 298 0.73 -19.36 -2.77
C GLU A 298 0.46 -18.30 -3.84
N VAL A 299 1.07 -17.11 -3.71
CA VAL A 299 0.71 -15.94 -4.55
C VAL A 299 1.73 -15.65 -5.64
N ILE A 300 2.95 -16.19 -5.56
CA ILE A 300 4.04 -15.83 -6.50
C ILE A 300 3.65 -16.05 -7.97
N GLY A 301 2.77 -17.00 -8.25
CA GLY A 301 2.32 -17.29 -9.62
C GLY A 301 1.51 -16.19 -10.29
N GLU A 302 0.95 -15.26 -9.53
CA GLU A 302 0.25 -14.10 -10.07
C GLU A 302 1.19 -13.09 -10.72
N PHE A 303 2.49 -13.15 -10.40
CA PHE A 303 3.49 -12.18 -10.84
C PHE A 303 4.38 -12.70 -11.98
N ASP A 304 4.08 -13.88 -12.53
CA ASP A 304 4.84 -14.50 -13.63
C ASP A 304 5.03 -13.58 -14.83
N TYR A 305 4.03 -12.73 -15.08
CA TYR A 305 4.05 -11.80 -16.20
C TYR A 305 5.24 -10.84 -16.16
N ILE A 306 5.84 -10.61 -14.99
CA ILE A 306 6.98 -9.70 -14.84
C ILE A 306 8.17 -10.19 -15.68
N TRP A 307 8.51 -11.48 -15.60
CA TRP A 307 9.61 -12.06 -16.37
C TRP A 307 9.15 -12.70 -17.69
N LYS A 308 7.89 -13.14 -17.80
CA LYS A 308 7.35 -13.68 -19.07
C LYS A 308 7.12 -12.60 -20.12
N ASP A 309 6.62 -11.44 -19.70
CA ASP A 309 6.29 -10.33 -20.59
C ASP A 309 7.44 -9.30 -20.65
N HIS A 310 8.60 -9.60 -20.05
CA HIS A 310 9.79 -8.74 -20.00
C HIS A 310 9.48 -7.31 -19.54
N ILE A 311 8.76 -7.19 -18.43
CA ILE A 311 8.39 -5.90 -17.86
C ILE A 311 9.65 -5.15 -17.44
N THR A 312 9.73 -3.87 -17.81
CA THR A 312 10.87 -2.97 -17.57
C THR A 312 10.46 -1.63 -16.98
N ASN A 313 9.16 -1.37 -16.91
CA ASN A 313 8.63 -0.16 -16.28
C ASN A 313 7.31 -0.46 -15.56
N TRP A 314 7.12 0.15 -14.40
CA TRP A 314 5.89 0.00 -13.61
C TRP A 314 4.62 0.38 -14.37
N ARG A 315 4.72 1.26 -15.38
CA ARG A 315 3.59 1.66 -16.25
C ARG A 315 3.09 0.52 -17.15
N GLN A 316 3.87 -0.55 -17.31
CA GLN A 316 3.49 -1.76 -18.06
C GLN A 316 2.82 -2.81 -17.17
N MET A 317 2.82 -2.63 -15.84
CA MET A 317 2.30 -3.62 -14.90
C MET A 317 0.78 -3.64 -14.88
N LYS A 318 0.24 -4.85 -14.71
CA LYS A 318 -1.20 -5.12 -14.56
C LYS A 318 -1.75 -4.62 -13.21
#